data_AF-A0A2N2IEV7-F1
#
_entry.id   AF-A0A2N2IEV7-F1
#
_cell.length_a   1.000
_cell.length_b   1.000
_cell.length_c   1.000
_cell.angle_alpha   90.00
_cell.angle_beta   90.00
_cell.angle_gamma   90.00
#
_symmetry.space_group_name_H-M   'P 1'
#
loop_
_entity.id
_entity.type
_entity.pdbx_description
1 polymer ?
#
loop_
_entity_poly.entity_id
_entity_poly.type
_entity_poly.pdbx_seq_one_letter_code
_entity_poly.pdbx_strand_id
1 'polypeptide(L)'
;MRRFAVCVVAVLLGLPVGCGGSHVASPAPAAPEEPASYAEPPADDTDVSSLEASLDREESELRSLLGAQAKSSGITQPAEAQPAEAPPEPVTTPTQEGSGAALSAASRCDRACRALSSMQRSADGICRMSADDDDRCVRAKGRVQQATELVQSAGCTCS
;
A
#
# COMPACT_ATOMS: atom_id res chain seq x y z
N MET A 1 35.01 16.20 11.91
CA MET A 1 35.73 15.11 11.21
C MET A 1 35.53 13.80 11.99
N ARG A 2 34.47 13.04 11.69
CA ARG A 2 34.19 11.76 12.36
C ARG A 2 34.51 10.63 11.38
N ARG A 3 35.46 9.78 11.77
CA ARG A 3 35.94 8.63 10.99
C ARG A 3 34.87 7.55 10.99
N PHE A 4 34.30 7.27 9.81
CA PHE A 4 33.40 6.14 9.62
C PHE A 4 34.22 4.84 9.61
N ALA A 5 34.05 4.04 10.66
CA ALA A 5 34.54 2.68 10.71
C ALA A 5 33.66 1.82 9.80
N VAL A 6 34.19 1.46 8.63
CA VAL A 6 33.58 0.53 7.68
C VAL A 6 33.74 -0.88 8.24
N CYS A 7 32.69 -1.41 8.85
CA CYS A 7 32.58 -2.85 9.12
C CYS A 7 32.15 -3.55 7.84
N VAL A 8 33.12 -4.07 7.10
CA VAL A 8 32.91 -5.07 6.04
C VAL A 8 32.42 -6.35 6.71
N VAL A 9 31.11 -6.57 6.74
CA VAL A 9 30.55 -7.87 7.14
C VAL A 9 30.37 -8.70 5.88
N ALA A 10 31.37 -9.53 5.61
CA ALA A 10 31.25 -10.65 4.70
C ALA A 10 30.25 -11.65 5.29
N VAL A 11 29.14 -11.92 4.61
CA VAL A 11 28.26 -13.06 4.93
C VAL A 11 28.30 -14.07 3.78
N LEU A 12 28.67 -15.26 4.20
CA LEU A 12 28.93 -16.48 3.48
C LEU A 12 27.65 -17.11 2.90
N LEU A 13 27.77 -17.57 1.65
CA LEU A 13 27.43 -18.91 1.16
C LEU A 13 26.17 -19.61 1.71
N GLY A 14 25.11 -19.60 0.90
CA GLY A 14 24.59 -20.80 0.22
C GLY A 14 23.80 -21.85 1.01
N LEU A 15 22.50 -21.97 0.71
CA LEU A 15 21.74 -23.24 0.68
C LEU A 15 20.51 -23.11 -0.27
N PRO A 16 20.38 -23.89 -1.35
CA PRO A 16 19.14 -24.03 -2.10
C PRO A 16 18.28 -25.14 -1.48
N VAL A 17 17.24 -24.76 -0.73
CA VAL A 17 16.21 -25.72 -0.28
C VAL A 17 15.09 -25.72 -1.31
N GLY A 18 15.11 -26.74 -2.18
CA GLY A 18 13.99 -27.07 -3.06
C GLY A 18 12.80 -27.60 -2.26
N CYS A 19 11.61 -27.11 -2.56
CA CYS A 19 10.35 -27.69 -2.13
C CYS A 19 9.57 -28.09 -3.38
N GLY A 20 9.52 -29.40 -3.64
CA GLY A 20 8.67 -30.02 -4.64
C GLY A 20 7.23 -30.15 -4.14
N GLY A 21 6.27 -30.04 -5.05
CA GLY A 21 4.85 -30.14 -4.72
C GLY A 21 3.97 -30.38 -5.94
N SER A 22 3.96 -31.62 -6.41
CA SER A 22 2.84 -32.36 -7.03
C SER A 22 1.96 -31.67 -8.06
N HIS A 23 2.28 -31.93 -9.32
CA HIS A 23 1.40 -31.82 -10.48
C HIS A 23 0.32 -32.91 -10.39
N VAL A 24 -0.95 -32.54 -10.25
CA VAL A 24 -2.08 -33.47 -10.38
C VAL A 24 -2.44 -33.58 -11.86
N ALA A 25 -2.44 -34.82 -12.35
CA ALA A 25 -2.74 -35.19 -13.72
C ALA A 25 -4.25 -35.09 -14.04
N SER A 26 -4.50 -34.71 -15.28
CA SER A 26 -5.77 -34.52 -16.00
C SER A 26 -6.62 -35.79 -16.19
N PRO A 27 -7.94 -35.65 -16.38
CA PRO A 27 -8.61 -36.16 -17.61
C PRO A 27 -9.67 -35.14 -18.13
N ALA A 28 -10.27 -35.12 -19.32
CA ALA A 28 -10.23 -35.79 -20.63
C ALA A 28 -11.20 -34.96 -21.56
N PRO A 29 -11.32 -35.19 -22.88
CA PRO A 29 -11.48 -34.12 -23.87
C PRO A 29 -12.90 -33.81 -24.42
N ALA A 30 -12.98 -32.61 -25.03
CA ALA A 30 -13.73 -32.19 -26.23
C ALA A 30 -15.23 -31.82 -26.15
N ALA A 31 -15.48 -30.50 -26.06
CA ALA A 31 -16.47 -29.82 -26.90
C ALA A 31 -15.72 -28.80 -27.79
N PRO A 32 -16.14 -28.52 -29.03
CA PRO A 32 -15.55 -27.46 -29.85
C PRO A 32 -15.94 -26.12 -29.22
N GLU A 33 -15.06 -25.57 -28.39
CA GLU A 33 -15.16 -24.20 -27.91
C GLU A 33 -14.94 -23.30 -29.13
N GLU A 34 -15.92 -22.45 -29.43
CA GLU A 34 -15.73 -21.32 -30.32
C GLU A 34 -14.44 -20.59 -29.88
N PRO A 35 -13.67 -19.98 -30.80
CA PRO A 35 -12.51 -19.19 -30.39
C PRO A 35 -13.03 -18.08 -29.48
N ALA A 36 -12.95 -18.32 -28.17
CA ALA A 36 -13.14 -17.31 -27.17
C ALA A 36 -12.16 -16.23 -27.58
N SER A 37 -12.71 -15.14 -28.11
CA SER A 37 -11.99 -13.93 -28.38
C SER A 37 -11.33 -13.57 -27.06
N TYR A 38 -10.07 -13.98 -26.90
CA TYR A 38 -9.20 -13.52 -25.85
C TYR A 38 -9.08 -12.03 -26.14
N ALA A 39 -10.01 -11.26 -25.56
CA ALA A 39 -9.83 -9.84 -25.40
C ALA A 39 -8.54 -9.74 -24.60
N GLU A 40 -7.46 -9.46 -25.32
CA GLU A 40 -6.16 -9.18 -24.74
C GLU A 40 -6.46 -8.17 -23.63
N PRO A 41 -6.24 -8.53 -22.35
CA PRO A 41 -6.51 -7.59 -21.28
C PRO A 41 -5.74 -6.33 -21.63
N PRO A 42 -6.39 -5.14 -21.57
CA PRO A 42 -5.72 -3.91 -21.95
C PRO A 42 -4.37 -3.91 -21.26
N ALA A 43 -3.30 -3.73 -22.03
CA ALA A 43 -1.97 -3.61 -21.47
C ALA A 43 -2.10 -2.53 -20.39
N ASP A 44 -1.97 -2.95 -19.13
CA ASP A 44 -2.09 -2.07 -17.99
C ASP A 44 -0.88 -1.14 -18.10
N ASP A 45 -1.07 -0.02 -18.81
CA ASP A 45 -0.09 1.04 -19.02
C ASP A 45 0.16 1.69 -17.66
N THR A 46 0.85 0.94 -16.82
CA THR A 46 1.18 1.33 -15.47
C THR A 46 2.35 2.28 -15.61
N ASP A 47 2.04 3.55 -15.86
CA ASP A 47 3.04 4.60 -15.94
C ASP A 47 3.54 4.98 -14.54
N VAL A 48 4.72 5.61 -14.48
CA VAL A 48 5.34 6.05 -13.23
C VAL A 48 4.43 7.02 -12.45
N SER A 49 3.67 7.87 -13.14
CA SER A 49 2.76 8.84 -12.52
C SER A 49 1.59 8.13 -11.81
N SER A 50 1.08 7.03 -12.38
CA SER A 50 0.05 6.19 -11.79
C SER A 50 0.55 5.52 -10.50
N LEU A 51 1.79 5.03 -10.50
CA LEU A 51 2.42 4.46 -9.32
C LEU A 51 2.68 5.50 -8.23
N GLU A 52 3.12 6.71 -8.60
CA GLU A 52 3.28 7.83 -7.67
C GLU A 52 1.94 8.21 -7.03
N ALA A 53 0.87 8.29 -7.81
CA ALA A 53 -0.48 8.58 -7.31
C ALA A 53 -1.02 7.45 -6.40
N SER A 54 -0.73 6.19 -6.72
CA SER A 54 -1.03 5.06 -5.83
C SER A 54 -0.29 5.21 -4.50
N LEU A 55 1.01 5.50 -4.54
CA LEU A 55 1.82 5.66 -3.33
C LEU A 55 1.33 6.83 -2.47
N ASP A 56 0.91 7.95 -3.08
CA ASP A 56 0.28 9.09 -2.39
C ASP A 56 -1.03 8.71 -1.70
N ARG A 57 -1.90 7.98 -2.40
CA ARG A 57 -3.20 7.54 -1.86
C ARG A 57 -3.00 6.66 -0.63
N GLU A 58 -2.16 5.64 -0.73
CA GLU A 58 -1.88 4.69 0.34
C GLU A 58 -1.22 5.36 1.55
N GLU A 59 -0.30 6.30 1.31
CA GLU A 59 0.33 7.08 2.38
C GLU A 59 -0.72 7.94 3.12
N SER A 60 -1.65 8.55 2.40
CA SER A 60 -2.73 9.35 2.99
C SER A 60 -3.68 8.47 3.82
N GLU A 61 -3.99 7.26 3.36
CA GLU A 61 -4.80 6.28 4.10
C GLU A 61 -4.08 5.86 5.39
N LEU A 62 -2.79 5.54 5.30
CA LEU A 62 -1.99 5.13 6.44
C LEU A 62 -1.89 6.26 7.49
N ARG A 63 -1.68 7.51 7.05
CA ARG A 63 -1.72 8.68 7.94
C ARG A 63 -3.11 8.91 8.54
N SER A 64 -4.19 8.63 7.81
CA SER A 64 -5.56 8.74 8.34
C SER A 64 -5.81 7.70 9.43
N LEU A 65 -5.44 6.44 9.17
CA LEU A 65 -5.62 5.31 10.08
C LEU A 65 -4.83 5.48 11.40
N LEU A 66 -3.59 5.94 11.30
CA LEU A 66 -2.69 6.06 12.46
C LEU A 66 -2.74 7.46 13.10
N GLY A 67 -2.91 8.52 12.31
CA GLY A 67 -2.93 9.91 12.77
C GLY A 67 -4.22 10.34 13.46
N ALA A 68 -5.34 9.63 13.22
CA ALA A 68 -6.58 9.85 13.97
C ALA A 68 -6.40 9.65 15.50
N GLN A 69 -5.45 8.81 15.93
CA GLN A 69 -5.11 8.66 17.35
C GLN A 69 -4.45 9.93 17.94
N ALA A 70 -3.61 10.62 17.18
CA ALA A 70 -2.90 11.80 17.65
C ALA A 70 -3.84 12.99 17.86
N LYS A 71 -4.87 13.14 17.02
CA LYS A 71 -5.85 14.23 17.13
C LYS A 71 -6.99 13.94 18.12
N SER A 72 -7.32 12.67 18.38
CA SER A 72 -8.38 12.32 19.33
C SER A 72 -7.96 12.49 20.81
N SER A 73 -6.68 12.71 21.11
CA SER A 73 -6.17 12.75 22.49
C SER A 73 -6.15 14.14 23.14
N GLY A 74 -6.85 15.14 22.58
CA GLY A 74 -7.23 16.33 23.38
C GLY A 74 -6.87 17.69 22.82
N ILE A 75 -7.26 18.00 21.58
CA ILE A 75 -7.44 19.40 21.18
C ILE A 75 -8.83 19.56 20.59
N THR A 76 -9.74 20.03 21.44
CA THR A 76 -10.97 20.73 21.04
C THR A 76 -10.54 21.87 20.13
N GLN A 77 -10.55 21.64 18.82
CA GLN A 77 -10.31 22.69 17.85
C GLN A 77 -11.50 23.66 17.95
N PRO A 78 -11.27 24.97 18.14
CA PRO A 78 -12.35 25.94 18.14
C PRO A 78 -13.10 25.83 16.82
N ALA A 79 -14.38 25.48 16.89
CA ALA A 79 -15.26 25.48 15.74
C ALA A 79 -15.39 26.93 15.26
N GLU A 80 -14.58 27.32 14.26
CA GLU A 80 -14.81 28.55 13.52
C GLU A 80 -16.13 28.39 12.75
N ALA A 81 -17.07 29.27 13.08
CA ALA A 81 -18.40 29.33 12.50
C ALA A 81 -18.30 29.62 11.00
N GLN A 82 -18.63 28.62 10.18
CA GLN A 82 -18.80 28.82 8.74
C GLN A 82 -20.13 29.52 8.44
N PRO A 83 -20.16 30.50 7.52
CA PRO A 83 -21.38 31.14 7.03
C PRO A 83 -22.28 30.15 6.28
N ALA A 84 -23.58 30.26 6.50
CA ALA A 84 -24.60 29.45 5.86
C ALA A 84 -24.81 29.86 4.40
N GLU A 85 -24.35 29.04 3.45
CA GLU A 85 -24.80 29.05 2.06
C GLU A 85 -25.63 27.79 1.74
N ALA A 86 -26.63 27.98 0.90
CA ALA A 86 -27.81 27.12 0.71
C ALA A 86 -27.50 25.75 0.06
N PRO A 87 -28.31 24.70 0.36
CA PRO A 87 -28.02 23.32 -0.01
C PRO A 87 -28.28 23.00 -1.50
N PRO A 88 -27.35 22.34 -2.21
CA PRO A 88 -27.64 21.63 -3.46
C PRO A 88 -28.28 20.25 -3.20
N GLU A 89 -29.12 19.81 -4.13
CA GLU A 89 -29.93 18.58 -4.03
C GLU A 89 -29.09 17.28 -3.98
N PRO A 90 -29.54 16.25 -3.25
CA PRO A 90 -28.76 15.04 -2.98
C PRO A 90 -28.71 14.09 -4.18
N VAL A 91 -27.51 13.84 -4.70
CA VAL A 91 -27.23 12.73 -5.60
C VAL A 91 -27.07 11.46 -4.76
N THR A 92 -27.85 10.43 -5.07
CA THR A 92 -27.85 9.13 -4.39
C THR A 92 -26.47 8.47 -4.43
N THR A 93 -25.73 8.60 -3.34
CA THR A 93 -24.51 7.84 -3.07
C THR A 93 -24.87 6.40 -2.69
N PRO A 94 -24.13 5.39 -3.17
CA PRO A 94 -24.33 4.03 -2.72
C PRO A 94 -24.02 3.94 -1.23
N THR A 95 -25.04 3.57 -0.46
CA THR A 95 -24.97 3.30 0.97
C THR A 95 -23.90 2.25 1.22
N GLN A 96 -22.70 2.69 1.61
CA GLN A 96 -21.73 1.82 2.26
C GLN A 96 -22.24 1.64 3.70
N GLU A 97 -23.28 0.81 3.83
CA GLU A 97 -23.90 0.42 5.08
C GLU A 97 -22.90 -0.49 5.81
N GLY A 98 -22.03 0.15 6.57
CA GLY A 98 -20.95 -0.49 7.28
C GLY A 98 -20.67 0.27 8.55
N SER A 99 -21.66 0.28 9.45
CA SER A 99 -21.56 0.46 10.89
C SER A 99 -20.37 1.32 11.38
N GLY A 100 -20.67 2.52 11.87
CA GLY A 100 -19.74 3.38 12.63
C GLY A 100 -19.28 2.78 13.97
N ALA A 101 -19.15 1.46 14.06
CA ALA A 101 -18.43 0.78 15.11
C ALA A 101 -16.97 1.24 15.04
N ALA A 102 -16.52 1.90 16.10
CA ALA A 102 -15.13 2.28 16.28
C ALA A 102 -14.24 1.10 15.89
N LEU A 103 -13.48 1.27 14.81
CA LEU A 103 -12.62 0.22 14.29
C LEU A 103 -11.66 -0.21 15.40
N SER A 104 -11.72 -1.49 15.75
CA SER A 104 -10.82 -2.08 16.74
C SER A 104 -9.37 -1.75 16.40
N ALA A 105 -8.49 -1.68 17.40
CA ALA A 105 -7.06 -1.47 17.16
C ALA A 105 -6.48 -2.53 16.19
N ALA A 106 -6.93 -3.78 16.29
CA ALA A 106 -6.53 -4.87 15.40
C ALA A 106 -6.90 -4.59 13.93
N SER A 107 -8.17 -4.23 13.65
CA SER A 107 -8.60 -3.92 12.28
C SER A 107 -7.98 -2.64 11.70
N ARG A 108 -7.46 -1.74 12.54
CA ARG A 108 -6.64 -0.62 12.09
C ARG A 108 -5.24 -1.07 11.68
N CYS A 109 -4.59 -1.90 12.49
CA CYS A 109 -3.28 -2.45 12.13
C CYS A 109 -3.34 -3.29 10.85
N ASP A 110 -4.35 -4.14 10.68
CA ASP A 110 -4.52 -4.95 9.46
C ASP A 110 -4.60 -4.08 8.19
N ARG A 111 -5.36 -2.98 8.26
CA ARG A 111 -5.47 -2.04 7.13
C ARG A 111 -4.19 -1.25 6.91
N ALA A 112 -3.53 -0.80 7.98
CA ALA A 112 -2.25 -0.11 7.87
C ALA A 112 -1.17 -1.02 7.25
N CYS A 113 -1.15 -2.31 7.60
CA CYS A 113 -0.22 -3.28 7.01
C CYS A 113 -0.51 -3.54 5.53
N ARG A 114 -1.80 -3.63 5.13
CA ARG A 114 -2.18 -3.74 3.72
C ARG A 114 -1.76 -2.51 2.92
N ALA A 115 -2.01 -1.31 3.45
CA ALA A 115 -1.59 -0.06 2.82
C ALA A 115 -0.05 -0.01 2.68
N LEU A 116 0.70 -0.38 3.72
CA LEU A 116 2.16 -0.44 3.67
C LEU A 116 2.68 -1.41 2.59
N SER A 117 2.08 -2.60 2.47
CA SER A 117 2.42 -3.55 1.40
C SER A 117 2.07 -3.01 0.01
N SER A 118 0.97 -2.27 -0.12
CA SER A 118 0.61 -1.55 -1.36
C SER A 118 1.69 -0.51 -1.72
N MET A 119 2.10 0.32 -0.75
CA MET A 119 3.18 1.30 -0.93
C MET A 119 4.50 0.66 -1.35
N GLN A 120 4.88 -0.48 -0.76
CA GLN A 120 6.10 -1.22 -1.11
C GLN A 120 6.08 -1.63 -2.58
N ARG A 121 4.98 -2.24 -3.04
CA ARG A 121 4.83 -2.65 -4.45
C ARG A 121 4.89 -1.46 -5.42
N SER A 122 4.28 -0.34 -5.05
CA SER A 122 4.33 0.87 -5.88
C SER A 122 5.74 1.46 -5.94
N ALA A 123 6.46 1.50 -4.81
CA ALA A 123 7.86 1.94 -4.79
C ALA A 123 8.77 1.02 -5.62
N ASP A 124 8.59 -0.30 -5.51
CA ASP A 124 9.32 -1.27 -6.34
C ASP A 124 9.03 -1.09 -7.83
N GLY A 125 7.78 -0.78 -8.19
CA GLY A 125 7.38 -0.45 -9.56
C GLY A 125 8.09 0.81 -10.08
N ILE A 126 8.10 1.88 -9.29
CA ILE A 126 8.79 3.14 -9.62
C ILE A 126 10.29 2.87 -9.81
N CYS A 127 10.90 2.10 -8.91
CA CYS A 127 12.32 1.78 -8.98
C CYS A 127 12.68 0.82 -10.12
N ARG A 128 11.74 0.03 -10.65
CA ARG A 128 11.98 -0.81 -11.84
C ARG A 128 11.94 -0.01 -13.14
N MET A 129 11.09 1.01 -13.20
CA MET A 129 10.95 1.88 -14.37
C MET A 129 11.99 3.00 -14.40
N SER A 130 12.51 3.39 -13.23
CA SER A 130 13.63 4.31 -13.06
C SER A 130 14.94 3.56 -12.83
N ALA A 131 16.08 4.25 -12.84
CA ALA A 131 17.31 3.67 -12.29
C ALA A 131 17.23 3.61 -10.75
N ASP A 132 17.92 2.65 -10.12
CA ASP A 132 17.93 2.50 -8.65
C ASP A 132 18.44 3.76 -7.91
N ASP A 133 19.34 4.52 -8.55
CA ASP A 133 19.92 5.75 -8.02
C ASP A 133 19.15 7.03 -8.44
N ASP A 134 18.01 6.88 -9.13
CA ASP A 134 17.19 8.03 -9.52
C ASP A 134 16.51 8.66 -8.30
N ASP A 135 16.44 9.99 -8.26
CA ASP A 135 15.83 10.77 -7.18
C ASP A 135 14.39 10.31 -6.89
N ARG A 136 13.62 9.86 -7.91
CA ARG A 136 12.26 9.37 -7.72
C ARG A 136 12.24 8.06 -6.93
N CYS A 137 13.11 7.10 -7.30
CA CYS A 137 13.21 5.83 -6.58
C CYS A 137 13.65 6.06 -5.12
N VAL A 138 14.66 6.91 -4.91
CA VAL A 138 15.14 7.27 -3.56
C VAL A 138 14.03 7.89 -2.72
N ARG A 139 13.26 8.84 -3.27
CA ARG A 139 12.12 9.44 -2.56
C ARG A 139 11.02 8.42 -2.26
N ALA A 140 10.68 7.54 -3.21
CA ALA A 140 9.67 6.50 -3.01
C ALA A 140 10.07 5.54 -1.87
N LYS A 141 11.31 5.05 -1.88
CA LYS A 141 11.89 4.21 -0.81
C LYS A 141 11.87 4.94 0.54
N GLY A 142 12.25 6.22 0.57
CA GLY A 142 12.21 7.04 1.80
C GLY A 142 10.81 7.17 2.41
N ARG A 143 9.77 7.30 1.58
CA ARG A 143 8.37 7.36 2.04
C ARG A 143 7.89 6.03 2.60
N VAL A 144 8.23 4.91 1.95
CA VAL A 144 7.93 3.55 2.47
C VAL A 144 8.62 3.32 3.82
N GLN A 145 9.88 3.74 3.96
CA GLN A 145 10.59 3.64 5.23
C GLN A 145 9.91 4.45 6.32
N GLN A 146 9.54 5.70 6.04
CA GLN A 146 8.84 6.56 7.00
C GLN A 146 7.46 5.99 7.38
N ALA A 147 6.73 5.43 6.41
CA ALA A 147 5.46 4.73 6.69
C ALA A 147 5.68 3.49 7.55
N THR A 148 6.76 2.73 7.33
CA THR A 148 7.12 1.57 8.14
C THR A 148 7.39 1.97 9.59
N GLU A 149 8.16 3.04 9.81
CA GLU A 149 8.42 3.59 11.15
C GLU A 149 7.12 4.04 11.84
N LEU A 150 6.21 4.68 11.12
CA LEU A 150 4.90 5.06 11.64
C LEU A 150 4.08 3.85 12.09
N VAL A 151 3.98 2.81 11.27
CA VAL A 151 3.27 1.56 11.60
C VAL A 151 3.88 0.88 12.83
N GLN A 152 5.21 0.80 12.90
CA GLN A 152 5.92 0.23 14.06
C GLN A 152 5.70 1.06 15.33
N SER A 153 5.75 2.39 15.23
CA SER A 153 5.51 3.29 16.37
C SER A 153 4.08 3.20 16.90
N ALA A 154 3.12 2.84 16.05
CA ALA A 154 1.74 2.57 16.43
C ALA A 154 1.54 1.20 17.10
N GLY A 155 2.61 0.40 17.25
CA GLY A 155 2.56 -0.94 17.85
C GLY A 155 2.01 -2.02 16.92
N CYS A 156 1.85 -1.72 15.63
CA CYS A 156 1.42 -2.71 14.64
C CYS A 156 2.61 -3.54 14.17
N THR A 157 2.43 -4.86 14.07
CA THR A 157 3.43 -5.78 13.50
C THR A 157 2.88 -6.34 12.19
N CYS A 158 3.54 -5.99 11.08
CA CYS A 158 3.19 -6.50 9.76
C CYS A 158 4.11 -7.69 9.44
N SER A 159 3.53 -8.86 9.31
CA SER A 159 4.20 -10.13 8.99
C SER A 159 3.90 -10.58 7.57
#